data_AF-A0A357JDF6-F1
#
_entry.id   AF-A0A357JDF6-F1
#
_cell.length_a   1.000
_cell.length_b   1.000
_cell.length_c   1.000
_cell.angle_alpha   90.00
_cell.angle_beta   90.00
_cell.angle_gamma   90.00
#
_symmetry.space_group_name_H-M   'P 1'
#
loop_
_entity.id
_entity.type
_entity.pdbx_description
1 polymer ?
#
loop_
_entity_poly.entity_id
_entity_poly.type
_entity_poly.pdbx_seq_one_letter_code
_entity_poly.pdbx_strand_id
1 'polypeptide(L)'
;LKLEDRKYKDKYTLFIDKNFNDKTYFKKFNTIYHLQKYLMESEKKEDIRLIYLAIRHLIKYRGNFLNSSNPDNYSSKIDELDFLERLTRVFEIINSYEIYSKFNKPILDINDIKSLIKANKDSKGINSKKENFIKIFNKEEKKN
;
A
#
# COMPACT_ATOMS: atom_id res chain seq x y z
N LEU A 1 -34.92 -2.15 36.24
CA LEU A 1 -33.46 -2.28 36.37
C LEU A 1 -33.01 -3.53 35.62
N LYS A 2 -32.01 -3.46 34.73
CA LYS A 2 -31.40 -4.70 34.20
C LYS A 2 -30.65 -5.37 35.35
N LEU A 3 -31.03 -6.60 35.68
CA LEU A 3 -30.26 -7.46 36.58
C LEU A 3 -28.89 -7.72 35.94
N GLU A 4 -27.82 -7.61 36.72
CA GLU A 4 -26.47 -7.86 36.22
C GLU A 4 -26.18 -9.36 36.24
N ASP A 5 -26.14 -10.00 35.06
CA ASP A 5 -25.85 -11.44 34.90
C ASP A 5 -24.35 -11.78 34.89
N ARG A 6 -23.47 -10.79 35.12
CA ARG A 6 -22.02 -11.01 35.09
C ARG A 6 -21.56 -11.79 36.32
N LYS A 7 -21.02 -12.98 36.08
CA LYS A 7 -20.44 -13.85 37.13
C LYS A 7 -19.27 -13.20 37.88
N TYR A 8 -18.49 -12.37 37.21
CA TYR A 8 -17.36 -11.63 37.77
C TYR A 8 -17.59 -10.13 37.67
N LYS A 9 -17.51 -9.43 38.80
CA LYS A 9 -17.73 -7.97 38.91
C LYS A 9 -16.41 -7.21 38.81
N ASP A 10 -15.76 -7.32 37.66
CA ASP A 10 -14.58 -6.52 37.38
C ASP A 10 -14.92 -5.23 36.62
N LYS A 11 -14.19 -4.16 36.95
CA LYS A 11 -14.37 -2.83 36.36
C LYS A 11 -13.99 -2.77 34.87
N TYR A 12 -13.15 -3.71 34.44
CA TYR A 12 -12.52 -3.73 33.13
C TYR A 12 -12.76 -5.08 32.46
N THR A 13 -12.81 -5.09 31.12
CA THR A 13 -13.20 -6.29 30.35
C THR A 13 -11.99 -7.05 29.83
N LEU A 14 -10.89 -6.36 29.49
CA LEU A 14 -9.73 -6.98 28.84
C LEU A 14 -8.57 -7.18 29.82
N PHE A 15 -8.32 -6.17 30.65
CA PHE A 15 -7.19 -6.10 31.56
C PHE A 15 -7.66 -5.64 32.93
N ILE A 16 -7.47 -6.49 33.94
CA ILE A 16 -7.91 -6.26 35.33
C ILE A 16 -6.74 -6.07 36.29
N ASP A 17 -5.51 -6.00 35.78
CA ASP A 17 -4.32 -5.91 36.62
C ASP A 17 -4.17 -4.50 37.22
N LYS A 18 -3.60 -4.43 38.43
CA LYS A 18 -3.41 -3.16 39.16
C LYS A 18 -2.62 -2.13 38.35
N ASN A 19 -1.57 -2.59 37.67
CA ASN A 19 -0.65 -1.74 36.91
C ASN A 19 -0.93 -1.73 35.40
N PHE A 20 -1.84 -2.59 34.93
CA PHE A 20 -2.23 -2.64 33.52
C PHE A 20 -3.72 -3.00 33.40
N ASN A 21 -4.52 -2.00 33.06
CA ASN A 21 -5.96 -2.12 32.88
C ASN A 21 -6.41 -1.50 31.54
N ASP A 22 -7.70 -1.63 31.22
CA ASP A 22 -8.24 -1.12 29.95
C ASP A 22 -7.92 0.38 29.74
N LYS A 23 -7.96 1.22 30.79
CA LYS A 23 -7.64 2.65 30.64
C LYS A 23 -6.17 2.86 30.25
N THR A 24 -5.24 2.16 30.89
CA THR A 24 -3.81 2.27 30.56
C THR A 24 -3.52 1.64 29.20
N TYR A 25 -4.22 0.56 28.84
CA TYR A 25 -4.14 -0.05 27.51
C TYR A 25 -4.55 0.94 26.42
N PHE A 26 -5.72 1.57 26.52
CA PHE A 26 -6.19 2.54 25.52
C PHE A 26 -5.35 3.83 25.49
N LYS A 27 -4.70 4.20 26.60
CA LYS A 27 -3.72 5.30 26.62
C LYS A 27 -2.42 4.93 25.92
N LYS A 28 -1.96 3.68 26.04
CA LYS A 28 -0.74 3.19 25.36
C LYS A 28 -0.99 2.97 23.87
N PHE A 29 -2.18 2.47 23.52
CA PHE A 29 -2.56 2.13 22.17
C PHE A 29 -3.93 2.74 21.82
N ASN A 30 -3.93 3.97 21.31
CA ASN A 30 -5.16 4.71 20.99
C ASN A 30 -6.06 3.99 19.98
N THR A 31 -5.46 3.19 19.11
CA THR A 31 -6.19 2.32 18.17
C THR A 31 -5.50 0.96 18.10
N ILE A 32 -6.23 -0.03 17.58
CA ILE A 32 -5.67 -1.37 17.34
C ILE A 32 -4.46 -1.35 16.39
N TYR A 33 -4.37 -0.35 15.48
CA TYR A 33 -3.23 -0.18 14.58
C TYR A 33 -1.96 0.27 15.32
N HIS A 34 -2.10 1.08 16.38
CA HIS A 34 -0.97 1.43 17.23
C HIS A 34 -0.42 0.18 17.94
N LEU A 35 -1.30 -0.72 18.39
CA LEU A 35 -0.89 -2.00 18.97
C LEU A 35 -0.18 -2.89 17.94
N GLN A 36 -0.76 -3.05 16.74
CA GLN A 36 -0.17 -3.85 15.67
C GLN A 36 1.22 -3.36 15.28
N LYS A 37 1.38 -2.05 15.06
CA LYS A 37 2.67 -1.43 14.75
C LYS A 37 3.70 -1.70 15.85
N TYR A 38 3.32 -1.45 17.11
CA TYR A 38 4.19 -1.72 18.25
C TYR A 38 4.65 -3.19 18.30
N LEU A 39 3.74 -4.15 18.07
CA LEU A 39 4.09 -5.57 18.08
C LEU A 39 4.98 -5.98 16.90
N MET A 40 4.90 -5.29 15.76
CA MET A 40 5.78 -5.55 14.60
C MET A 40 7.22 -5.04 14.84
N GLU A 41 7.38 -3.99 15.65
CA GLU A 41 8.66 -3.33 15.92
C GLU A 41 9.29 -3.78 17.25
N SER A 42 8.53 -4.47 18.11
CA SER A 42 9.01 -4.93 19.42
C SER A 42 9.81 -6.23 19.31
N GLU A 43 11.02 -6.23 19.85
CA GLU A 43 11.85 -7.43 20.04
C GLU A 43 11.60 -8.14 21.39
N LYS A 44 10.67 -7.62 22.20
CA LYS A 44 10.40 -8.12 23.55
C LYS A 44 9.29 -9.16 23.53
N LYS A 45 9.30 -10.06 24.53
CA LYS A 45 8.16 -10.93 24.81
C LYS A 45 7.02 -10.11 25.42
N GLU A 46 5.94 -9.94 24.66
CA GLU A 46 4.76 -9.16 25.05
C GLU A 46 3.67 -10.04 25.68
N ASP A 47 2.70 -9.39 26.33
CA ASP A 47 1.53 -10.05 26.89
C ASP A 47 0.70 -10.75 25.80
N ILE A 48 0.38 -12.03 26.02
CA ILE A 48 -0.36 -12.86 25.06
C ILE A 48 -1.75 -12.28 24.71
N ARG A 49 -2.38 -11.54 25.64
CA ARG A 49 -3.67 -10.88 25.41
C ARG A 49 -3.55 -9.79 24.35
N LEU A 50 -2.44 -9.04 24.35
CA LEU A 50 -2.16 -8.02 23.34
C LEU A 50 -1.96 -8.65 21.96
N ILE A 51 -1.17 -9.72 21.90
CA ILE A 51 -0.92 -10.50 20.69
C ILE A 51 -2.24 -11.06 20.14
N TYR A 52 -3.07 -11.66 20.99
CA TYR A 52 -4.39 -12.17 20.62
C TYR A 52 -5.29 -11.07 20.04
N LEU A 53 -5.35 -9.89 20.67
CA LEU A 53 -6.16 -8.77 20.18
C LEU A 53 -5.71 -8.31 18.79
N ALA A 54 -4.40 -8.18 18.58
CA ALA A 54 -3.84 -7.77 17.29
C ALA A 54 -4.14 -8.78 16.19
N ILE A 55 -3.90 -10.07 16.44
CA ILE A 55 -4.15 -11.16 15.47
C ILE A 55 -5.65 -11.30 15.18
N ARG A 56 -6.50 -11.27 16.22
CA ARG A 56 -7.96 -11.33 16.05
C ARG A 56 -8.45 -10.22 15.13
N HIS A 57 -7.91 -9.01 15.26
CA HIS A 57 -8.26 -7.90 14.38
C HIS A 57 -7.83 -8.19 12.93
N LEU A 58 -6.61 -8.68 12.70
CA LEU A 58 -6.14 -9.07 11.37
C LEU A 58 -7.04 -10.14 10.72
N ILE A 59 -7.41 -11.19 11.46
CA ILE A 59 -8.25 -12.27 10.93
C ILE A 59 -9.68 -11.79 10.63
N LYS A 60 -10.27 -11.03 11.57
CA LYS A 60 -11.63 -10.51 11.43
C LYS A 60 -11.75 -9.52 10.26
N TYR A 61 -10.71 -8.71 10.03
CA TYR A 61 -10.69 -7.65 9.02
C TYR A 61 -9.62 -7.89 7.93
N ARG A 62 -9.45 -9.15 7.50
CA ARG A 62 -8.37 -9.61 6.60
C ARG A 62 -8.41 -9.10 5.15
N GLY A 63 -9.36 -8.25 4.78
CA GLY A 63 -9.55 -7.79 3.40
C GLY A 63 -10.13 -8.86 2.46
N ASN A 64 -9.99 -8.63 1.15
CA ASN A 64 -10.43 -9.55 0.09
C ASN A 64 -9.23 -10.32 -0.52
N PHE A 65 -9.52 -11.45 -1.18
CA PHE A 65 -8.52 -12.32 -1.82
C PHE A 65 -8.70 -12.33 -3.35
N LEU A 66 -8.99 -11.17 -3.95
CA LEU A 66 -9.31 -11.10 -5.38
C LEU A 66 -8.10 -11.33 -6.29
N ASN A 67 -6.89 -11.03 -5.81
CA ASN A 67 -5.66 -11.17 -6.59
C ASN A 67 -4.90 -12.43 -6.15
N SER A 68 -4.53 -13.27 -7.12
CA SER A 68 -3.78 -14.51 -6.90
C SER A 68 -2.26 -14.35 -6.89
N SER A 69 -1.75 -13.16 -7.20
CA SER A 69 -0.31 -12.87 -7.23
C SER A 69 0.27 -12.78 -5.83
N ASN A 70 1.51 -13.25 -5.66
CA ASN A 70 2.25 -13.15 -4.40
C ASN A 70 2.31 -11.68 -3.93
N PRO A 71 1.90 -11.36 -2.68
CA PRO A 71 2.00 -10.02 -2.12
C PRO A 71 3.39 -9.38 -2.23
N ASP A 72 4.46 -10.18 -2.22
CA ASP A 72 5.84 -9.70 -2.38
C ASP A 72 6.08 -9.01 -3.73
N ASN A 73 5.26 -9.30 -4.73
CA ASN A 73 5.30 -8.62 -6.03
C ASN A 73 4.72 -7.20 -5.97
N TYR A 74 4.01 -6.83 -4.90
CA TYR A 74 3.52 -5.48 -4.68
C TYR A 74 4.58 -4.66 -3.92
N SER A 75 5.67 -4.32 -4.59
CA SER A 75 6.52 -3.24 -4.08
C SER A 75 5.72 -1.93 -4.13
N SER A 76 5.57 -1.28 -2.98
CA SER A 76 5.00 0.08 -2.89
C SER A 76 5.94 1.14 -3.47
N LYS A 77 7.20 0.76 -3.72
CA LYS A 77 8.24 1.61 -4.28
C LYS A 77 8.51 1.17 -5.73
N ILE A 78 7.93 1.91 -6.67
CA ILE A 78 8.39 1.87 -8.06
C ILE A 78 9.68 2.69 -8.07
N ASP A 79 10.80 2.07 -8.44
CA ASP A 79 12.00 2.82 -8.77
C ASP A 79 11.79 3.45 -10.14
N GLU A 80 11.68 4.79 -10.18
CA GLU A 80 11.39 5.51 -11.42
C GLU A 80 12.51 5.36 -12.46
N LEU A 81 13.75 5.11 -12.02
CA LEU A 81 14.89 4.87 -12.90
C LEU A 81 14.79 3.47 -13.54
N ASP A 82 14.57 2.42 -12.74
CA ASP A 82 14.37 1.06 -13.24
C ASP A 82 13.17 1.00 -14.21
N PHE A 83 12.09 1.71 -13.90
CA PHE A 83 10.94 1.79 -14.80
C PHE A 83 11.29 2.48 -16.14
N LEU A 84 12.01 3.61 -16.10
CA LEU A 84 12.43 4.33 -17.30
C LEU A 84 13.35 3.49 -18.17
N GLU A 85 14.31 2.77 -17.56
CA GLU A 85 15.25 1.90 -18.25
C GLU A 85 14.51 0.75 -18.95
N ARG A 86 13.62 0.04 -18.23
CA ARG A 86 12.81 -1.04 -18.79
C ARG A 86 11.95 -0.57 -19.96
N LEU A 87 11.32 0.59 -19.80
CA LEU A 87 10.47 1.18 -20.82
C LEU A 87 11.28 1.55 -22.07
N THR A 88 12.45 2.16 -21.88
CA THR A 88 13.39 2.48 -22.98
C THR A 88 13.80 1.23 -23.74
N ARG A 89 14.16 0.16 -23.02
CA ARG A 89 14.52 -1.13 -23.62
C ARG A 89 13.38 -1.75 -24.43
N VAL A 90 12.14 -1.68 -23.94
CA VAL A 90 10.96 -2.15 -24.70
C VAL A 90 10.83 -1.38 -26.01
N PHE A 91 11.04 -0.06 -26.01
CA PHE A 91 10.99 0.74 -27.24
C PHE A 91 12.11 0.41 -28.21
N GLU A 92 13.32 0.17 -27.72
CA GLU A 92 14.44 -0.26 -28.57
C GLU A 92 14.14 -1.60 -29.25
N ILE A 93 13.56 -2.55 -28.52
CA ILE A 93 13.12 -3.84 -29.08
C ILE A 93 12.03 -3.62 -30.12
N ILE A 94 11.01 -2.80 -29.85
CA ILE A 94 9.93 -2.53 -30.81
C ILE A 94 10.48 -1.89 -32.09
N ASN A 95 11.34 -0.88 -31.96
CA ASN A 95 11.91 -0.15 -33.10
C ASN A 95 12.91 -1.00 -33.90
N SER A 96 13.43 -2.09 -33.33
CA SER A 96 14.28 -3.04 -34.06
C SER A 96 13.54 -3.80 -35.16
N TYR A 97 12.20 -3.87 -35.09
CA TYR A 97 11.38 -4.48 -36.14
C TYR A 97 11.11 -3.47 -37.25
N GLU A 98 11.43 -3.86 -38.49
CA GLU A 98 11.36 -2.99 -39.67
C GLU A 98 9.97 -2.35 -39.89
N ILE A 99 8.90 -3.09 -39.60
CA ILE A 99 7.50 -2.61 -39.69
C ILE A 99 7.23 -1.45 -38.72
N TYR A 100 7.94 -1.42 -37.59
CA TYR A 100 7.79 -0.41 -36.53
C TYR A 100 8.91 0.64 -36.55
N SER A 101 9.86 0.57 -37.49
CA SER A 101 10.99 1.52 -37.62
C SER A 101 10.57 2.98 -37.84
N LYS A 102 9.31 3.22 -38.25
CA LYS A 102 8.72 4.55 -38.47
C LYS A 102 8.09 5.17 -37.22
N PHE A 103 8.04 4.45 -36.09
CA PHE A 103 7.58 5.04 -34.84
C PHE A 103 8.68 5.95 -34.27
N ASN A 104 8.37 7.24 -34.11
CA ASN A 104 9.26 8.16 -33.41
C ASN A 104 9.49 7.64 -31.99
N LYS A 105 10.76 7.43 -31.60
CA LYS A 105 11.12 7.06 -30.24
C LYS A 105 10.65 8.21 -29.32
N PRO A 106 9.78 7.97 -28.33
CA PRO A 106 9.40 9.02 -27.41
C PRO A 106 10.63 9.43 -26.60
N ILE A 107 10.87 10.74 -26.47
CA ILE A 107 11.92 11.27 -25.60
C ILE A 107 11.29 11.43 -24.23
N LEU A 108 11.52 10.43 -23.36
CA LEU A 108 10.97 10.40 -22.01
C LEU A 108 12.08 10.63 -20.98
N ASP A 109 11.81 11.49 -20.02
CA ASP A 109 12.66 11.69 -18.85
C ASP A 109 12.01 11.16 -17.56
N ILE A 110 12.76 11.22 -16.46
CA ILE A 110 12.28 10.77 -15.14
C ILE A 110 11.06 11.60 -14.68
N ASN A 111 10.95 12.87 -15.06
CA ASN A 111 9.82 13.72 -14.67
C ASN A 111 8.54 13.30 -15.41
N ASP A 112 8.67 12.92 -16.69
CA ASP A 112 7.59 12.33 -17.47
C ASP A 112 7.09 11.03 -16.81
N ILE A 113 8.00 10.16 -16.36
CA ILE A 113 7.65 8.94 -15.60
C ILE A 113 6.94 9.27 -14.28
N LYS A 114 7.45 10.23 -13.49
CA LYS A 114 6.79 10.67 -12.25
C LYS A 114 5.38 11.19 -12.52
N SER A 115 5.19 11.93 -13.60
CA SER A 115 3.88 12.45 -14.00
C SER A 115 2.92 11.32 -14.41
N LEU A 116 3.41 10.29 -15.12
CA LEU A 116 2.64 9.09 -15.47
C LEU A 116 2.19 8.30 -14.24
N ILE A 117 3.11 8.08 -13.30
CA ILE A 117 2.82 7.36 -12.06
C ILE A 117 1.80 8.13 -11.23
N LYS A 118 1.96 9.45 -11.12
CA LYS A 118 1.01 10.33 -10.42
C LYS A 118 -0.37 10.32 -11.09
N ALA A 119 -0.43 10.52 -12.40
CA ALA A 119 -1.67 10.48 -13.16
C ALA A 119 -2.40 9.13 -13.03
N ASN A 120 -1.66 8.02 -12.96
CA ASN A 120 -2.23 6.69 -12.73
C ASN A 120 -2.85 6.50 -11.34
N LYS A 121 -2.33 7.20 -10.32
CA LYS A 121 -2.89 7.19 -8.96
C LYS A 121 -4.16 8.06 -8.88
N ASP A 122 -4.16 9.20 -9.54
CA ASP A 122 -5.24 10.20 -9.43
C ASP A 122 -6.45 9.89 -10.33
N SER A 123 -6.24 9.21 -11.46
CA SER A 123 -7.31 8.87 -12.41
C SER A 123 -8.00 7.54 -12.09
N LYS A 124 -9.33 7.57 -12.00
CA LYS A 124 -10.14 6.38 -11.68
C LYS A 124 -10.54 5.55 -12.92
N GLY A 125 -10.49 6.12 -14.12
CA GLY A 125 -10.97 5.50 -15.36
C GLY A 125 -9.84 5.04 -16.28
N ILE A 126 -10.02 3.90 -16.95
CA ILE A 126 -9.02 3.37 -17.89
C ILE A 126 -8.79 4.30 -19.11
N ASN A 127 -9.82 5.03 -19.53
CA ASN A 127 -9.73 5.93 -20.67
C ASN A 127 -8.86 7.16 -20.37
N SER A 128 -9.03 7.79 -19.20
CA SER A 128 -8.20 8.94 -18.81
C SER A 128 -6.74 8.55 -18.59
N LYS A 129 -6.47 7.32 -18.12
CA LYS A 129 -5.11 6.78 -18.05
C LYS A 129 -4.45 6.67 -19.42
N LYS A 130 -5.18 6.14 -20.41
CA LYS A 130 -4.72 6.03 -21.80
C LYS A 130 -4.45 7.41 -22.40
N GLU A 131 -5.35 8.37 -22.22
CA GLU A 131 -5.18 9.73 -22.72
C GLU A 131 -3.94 10.42 -22.14
N ASN A 132 -3.70 10.28 -20.83
CA ASN A 132 -2.52 10.85 -20.18
C ASN A 132 -1.23 10.20 -20.68
N PHE A 133 -1.23 8.88 -20.90
CA PHE A 133 -0.10 8.18 -21.51
C PHE A 133 0.20 8.71 -22.92
N ILE A 134 -0.82 8.82 -23.77
CA ILE A 134 -0.68 9.30 -25.14
C ILE A 134 -0.15 10.74 -25.18
N LYS A 135 -0.63 11.63 -24.29
CA LYS A 135 -0.17 13.03 -24.22
C LYS A 135 1.33 13.14 -23.90
N ILE A 136 1.81 12.31 -22.97
CA ILE A 136 3.22 12.32 -22.57
C ILE A 136 4.08 11.65 -23.65
N PHE A 137 3.55 10.62 -24.30
CA PHE A 137 4.22 9.90 -25.38
C PHE A 137 4.37 10.74 -26.65
N ASN A 138 3.35 11.51 -27.04
CA ASN A 138 3.34 12.35 -28.25
C ASN A 138 4.03 13.72 -28.06
N LYS A 139 4.87 13.86 -27.04
CA LYS A 139 5.60 15.11 -26.79
C LYS A 139 6.66 15.26 -27.91
N GLU A 140 6.31 15.97 -28.97
CA GLU A 140 7.27 16.35 -30.01
C GLU A 140 8.33 17.28 -29.41
N GLU A 141 9.55 17.25 -29.96
CA GLU A 141 10.60 18.20 -29.61
C GLU A 141 10.02 19.62 -29.60
N LYS A 142 10.24 20.35 -28.50
CA LYS A 142 10.10 21.80 -28.55
C LYS A 142 11.07 22.28 -29.62
N LYS A 143 10.56 22.59 -30.81
CA LYS A 143 11.29 23.34 -31.84
C LYS A 143 11.77 24.62 -31.17
N ASN A 144 13.08 24.70 -30.92
CA ASN A 144 13.77 25.96 -30.66
C ASN A 144 13.76 26.79 -31.95
#